data_AF-A0A3Q3IMX9-F1
#
_entry.id   AF-A0A3Q3IMX9-F1
#
_cell.length_a   1.000
_cell.length_b   1.000
_cell.length_c   1.000
_cell.angle_alpha   90.00
_cell.angle_beta   90.00
_cell.angle_gamma   90.00
#
_symmetry.space_group_name_H-M   'P 1'
#
loop_
_entity.id
_entity.type
_entity.pdbx_description
1 polymer ?
#
loop_
_entity_poly.entity_id
_entity_poly.type
_entity_poly.pdbx_seq_one_letter_code
_entity_poly.pdbx_strand_id
1 'polypeptide(L)'
;LAVKVQLKLRRMGDMTFDCVPSVCGNAPLNTKIVGGQDASSGSWPWQASLQYNSGHICGGSLINNQWVMTAAHCVFSGSIQGNFRVYLGLQTQQGINANTVSRSVSQIIVHPNYNSPPNDNDIALFQLSSLVSFSNYIKPVCLAAPGSVFAAGKNCWITGWGNTQTVPLPSPQTLQEVSVPIVSNSDCNNNYGGGITSSMMCAGLTQGGKDSCQARTWKVLHDWYV
;
A
#
# COMPACT_ATOMS: atom_id res chain seq x y z
N LEU A 1 6.13 -0.03 -16.06
CA LEU A 1 5.61 0.44 -14.76
C LEU A 1 6.63 1.35 -14.10
N ALA A 2 6.20 2.57 -13.77
CA ALA A 2 6.67 3.32 -12.61
C ALA A 2 5.66 3.07 -11.51
N VAL A 3 5.90 2.05 -10.72
CA VAL A 3 5.21 1.89 -9.44
C VAL A 3 5.80 2.92 -8.48
N LYS A 4 5.15 4.08 -8.28
CA LYS A 4 5.57 5.07 -7.29
C LYS A 4 5.40 4.51 -5.87
N VAL A 5 6.31 3.65 -5.41
CA VAL A 5 6.37 3.30 -3.99
C VAL A 5 7.07 4.43 -3.26
N GLN A 6 6.34 5.13 -2.41
CA GLN A 6 6.88 6.06 -1.44
C GLN A 6 7.33 5.27 -0.21
N LEU A 7 8.62 4.99 -0.09
CA LEU A 7 9.23 4.63 1.20
C LEU A 7 10.52 5.44 1.38
N LYS A 8 10.35 6.77 1.48
CA LYS A 8 11.42 7.67 1.92
C LYS A 8 10.86 8.60 2.98
N LEU A 9 10.71 8.07 4.19
CA LEU A 9 10.43 8.89 5.37
C LEU A 9 11.63 9.81 5.63
N ARG A 10 11.60 11.03 5.09
CA ARG A 10 12.43 12.13 5.58
C ARG A 10 11.59 12.91 6.59
N ARG A 11 11.87 12.68 7.88
CA ARG A 11 11.36 13.42 9.06
C ARG A 11 9.96 14.03 8.88
N MET A 12 8.92 13.23 9.07
CA MET A 12 7.67 13.78 9.63
C MET A 12 7.98 14.11 11.10
N GLY A 13 7.80 15.37 11.49
CA GLY A 13 8.31 15.95 12.75
C GLY A 13 8.07 15.08 13.99
N ASP A 14 9.09 15.03 14.84
CA ASP A 14 9.19 14.54 16.23
C ASP A 14 8.13 13.54 16.77
N MET A 15 7.74 12.56 15.96
CA MET A 15 7.01 11.38 16.40
C MET A 15 8.03 10.27 16.63
N THR A 16 8.39 10.05 17.88
CA THR A 16 9.19 8.88 18.29
C THR A 16 8.35 7.62 18.08
N PHE A 17 8.49 7.00 16.91
CA PHE A 17 8.00 5.65 16.67
C PHE A 17 8.96 4.67 17.35
N ASP A 18 8.63 4.22 18.56
CA ASP A 18 9.33 3.09 19.18
C ASP A 18 9.07 1.84 18.33
N CYS A 19 10.04 1.50 17.47
CA CYS A 19 10.07 0.22 16.79
C CYS A 19 10.34 -0.85 17.85
N VAL A 20 9.31 -1.57 18.29
CA VAL A 20 9.50 -2.84 18.99
C VAL A 20 9.96 -3.87 17.94
N PRO A 21 11.25 -4.25 17.88
CA PRO A 21 11.81 -4.95 16.72
C PRO A 21 11.32 -6.40 16.56
N SER A 22 10.54 -6.93 17.52
CA SER A 22 10.09 -8.32 17.53
C SER A 22 8.74 -8.57 16.85
N VAL A 23 8.02 -7.54 16.36
CA VAL A 23 6.60 -7.70 15.96
C VAL A 23 6.30 -7.32 14.50
N CYS A 24 7.08 -6.42 13.87
CA CYS A 24 6.83 -6.00 12.49
C CYS A 24 7.42 -6.95 11.45
N GLY A 25 6.89 -6.90 10.21
CA GLY A 25 7.45 -7.61 9.05
C GLY A 25 7.34 -9.15 9.13
N ASN A 26 6.62 -9.65 10.14
CA ASN A 26 6.39 -11.07 10.35
C ASN A 26 5.02 -11.45 9.77
N ALA A 27 5.00 -12.38 8.82
CA ALA A 27 3.77 -12.93 8.21
C ALA A 27 3.71 -14.45 8.40
N PRO A 28 3.22 -14.94 9.55
CA PRO A 28 3.26 -16.37 9.91
C PRO A 28 2.54 -17.29 8.94
N LEU A 29 1.53 -16.77 8.24
CA LEU A 29 0.67 -17.54 7.34
C LEU A 29 1.08 -17.43 5.87
N ASN A 30 2.14 -16.67 5.56
CA ASN A 30 2.59 -16.49 4.19
C ASN A 30 3.48 -17.67 3.76
N THR A 31 2.96 -18.53 2.89
CA THR A 31 3.65 -19.73 2.37
C THR A 31 4.44 -19.49 1.08
N LYS A 32 4.65 -18.23 0.67
CA LYS A 32 5.42 -17.81 -0.52
C LYS A 32 5.02 -18.56 -1.81
N ILE A 33 3.85 -18.26 -2.36
CA ILE A 33 3.45 -18.75 -3.68
C ILE A 33 3.65 -17.64 -4.72
N VAL A 34 4.41 -17.91 -5.80
CA VAL A 34 4.81 -16.92 -6.81
C VAL A 34 3.90 -17.03 -8.03
N GLY A 35 3.03 -16.04 -8.28
CA GLY A 35 2.03 -16.21 -9.35
C GLY A 35 1.31 -14.99 -9.91
N GLY A 36 0.91 -13.98 -9.13
CA GLY A 36 -0.12 -13.04 -9.60
C GLY A 36 -1.50 -13.67 -9.47
N GLN A 37 -1.93 -13.92 -8.24
CA GLN A 37 -3.10 -14.76 -7.94
C GLN A 37 -3.76 -14.31 -6.62
N ASP A 38 -4.88 -14.94 -6.28
CA ASP A 38 -5.55 -14.79 -4.99
C ASP A 38 -4.58 -15.04 -3.82
N ALA A 39 -4.43 -14.03 -2.97
CA ALA A 39 -3.69 -14.14 -1.73
C ALA A 39 -4.49 -14.96 -0.71
N SER A 40 -3.80 -15.88 -0.05
CA SER A 40 -4.37 -16.61 1.08
C SER A 40 -4.65 -15.68 2.27
N SER A 41 -5.67 -16.00 3.07
CA SER A 41 -6.03 -15.22 4.26
C SER A 41 -4.84 -15.08 5.21
N GLY A 42 -4.44 -13.84 5.51
CA GLY A 42 -3.31 -13.55 6.40
C GLY A 42 -1.92 -13.65 5.78
N SER A 43 -1.79 -13.90 4.47
CA SER A 43 -0.48 -13.81 3.78
C SER A 43 0.16 -12.42 3.92
N TRP A 44 -0.66 -11.37 4.00
CA TRP A 44 -0.24 -9.97 4.10
C TRP A 44 -0.94 -9.30 5.29
N PRO A 45 -0.51 -9.58 6.54
CA PRO A 45 -1.24 -9.19 7.74
C PRO A 45 -1.21 -7.68 8.02
N TRP A 46 -0.41 -6.92 7.27
CA TRP A 46 -0.38 -5.47 7.29
C TRP A 46 -1.31 -4.82 6.26
N GLN A 47 -1.83 -5.56 5.29
CA GLN A 47 -2.69 -5.01 4.24
C GLN A 47 -3.95 -4.41 4.88
N ALA A 48 -4.18 -3.13 4.60
CA ALA A 48 -5.36 -2.42 5.01
C ALA A 48 -6.25 -2.12 3.79
N SER A 49 -7.57 -2.21 3.99
CA SER A 49 -8.57 -1.67 3.07
C SER A 49 -9.07 -0.35 3.63
N LEU A 50 -8.82 0.74 2.92
CA LEU A 50 -9.39 2.05 3.23
C LEU A 50 -10.74 2.15 2.54
N GLN A 51 -11.78 2.36 3.34
CA GLN A 51 -13.13 2.55 2.84
C GLN A 51 -13.65 3.94 3.18
N TYR A 52 -14.35 4.54 2.23
CA TYR A 52 -15.09 5.79 2.39
C TYR A 52 -16.54 5.54 2.00
N ASN A 53 -17.48 5.94 2.85
CA ASN A 53 -18.92 5.68 2.66
C ASN A 53 -19.24 4.20 2.33
N SER A 54 -18.57 3.27 3.03
CA SER A 54 -18.72 1.81 2.88
C SER A 54 -18.21 1.23 1.54
N GLY A 55 -17.51 2.00 0.71
CA GLY A 55 -16.85 1.51 -0.49
C GLY A 55 -15.33 1.53 -0.35
N HIS A 56 -14.64 0.48 -0.84
CA HIS A 56 -13.19 0.47 -0.96
C HIS A 56 -12.73 1.55 -1.94
N ILE A 57 -11.74 2.34 -1.52
CA ILE A 57 -11.18 3.43 -2.33
C ILE A 57 -9.68 3.30 -2.56
N CYS A 58 -8.95 2.74 -1.60
CA CYS A 58 -7.51 2.58 -1.63
C CYS A 58 -7.10 1.48 -0.64
N GLY A 59 -5.89 0.94 -0.82
CA GLY A 59 -5.25 0.16 0.24
C GLY A 59 -4.54 1.02 1.30
N GLY A 60 -3.81 0.35 2.18
CA GLY A 60 -2.87 0.94 3.11
C GLY A 60 -2.01 -0.14 3.75
N SER A 61 -1.05 0.26 4.58
CA SER A 61 -0.26 -0.67 5.38
C SER A 61 -0.28 -0.29 6.85
N LEU A 62 -0.62 -1.24 7.72
CA LEU A 62 -0.48 -1.09 9.16
C LEU A 62 1.01 -0.98 9.51
N ILE A 63 1.43 0.11 10.17
CA ILE A 63 2.85 0.35 10.53
C ILE A 63 3.11 0.19 12.03
N ASN A 64 2.06 0.25 12.85
CA ASN A 64 2.06 -0.14 14.27
C ASN A 64 0.62 -0.46 14.72
N ASN A 65 0.34 -0.53 16.02
CA ASN A 65 -1.00 -0.88 16.52
C ASN A 65 -2.05 0.26 16.43
N GLN A 66 -1.73 1.43 15.89
CA GLN A 66 -2.67 2.56 15.78
C GLN A 66 -2.52 3.40 14.50
N TRP A 67 -1.54 3.10 13.65
CA TRP A 67 -1.22 3.90 12.48
C TRP A 67 -1.18 3.08 11.21
N VAL A 68 -1.81 3.62 10.17
CA VAL A 68 -1.83 3.06 8.83
C VAL A 68 -1.23 4.08 7.88
N MET A 69 -0.26 3.64 7.10
CA MET A 69 0.35 4.43 6.04
C MET A 69 -0.42 4.24 4.74
N THR A 70 -0.73 5.35 4.08
CA THR A 70 -1.39 5.39 2.77
C THR A 70 -0.87 6.58 1.94
N ALA A 71 -1.53 6.93 0.84
CA ALA A 71 -1.07 7.90 -0.16
C ALA A 71 -1.89 9.14 0.03
N ALA A 72 -1.25 10.28 -0.19
CA ALA A 72 -1.93 11.55 -0.08
C ALA A 72 -3.06 11.65 -1.12
N HIS A 73 -2.87 11.14 -2.34
CA HIS A 73 -3.90 11.18 -3.37
C HIS A 73 -5.17 10.39 -3.01
N CYS A 74 -5.08 9.39 -2.11
CA CYS A 74 -6.24 8.64 -1.62
C CYS A 74 -7.18 9.49 -0.75
N VAL A 75 -6.70 10.62 -0.23
CA VAL A 75 -7.45 11.52 0.66
C VAL A 75 -7.57 12.95 0.15
N PHE A 76 -6.77 13.33 -0.87
CA PHE A 76 -6.67 14.71 -1.36
C PHE A 76 -7.80 15.13 -2.32
N SER A 77 -9.03 14.64 -2.13
CA SER A 77 -10.24 15.08 -2.83
C SER A 77 -11.06 16.12 -2.05
N GLY A 78 -10.49 16.74 -1.01
CA GLY A 78 -11.08 17.88 -0.31
C GLY A 78 -11.94 17.54 0.91
N SER A 79 -12.08 16.26 1.28
CA SER A 79 -12.93 15.82 2.40
C SER A 79 -12.11 15.16 3.51
N ILE A 80 -11.37 15.98 4.28
CA ILE A 80 -10.83 15.56 5.59
C ILE A 80 -12.00 15.27 6.57
N GLN A 81 -13.19 15.82 6.28
CA GLN A 81 -14.45 15.50 6.94
C GLN A 81 -15.12 14.32 6.20
N GLY A 82 -14.84 13.10 6.64
CA GLY A 82 -15.26 11.90 5.93
C GLY A 82 -15.45 10.70 6.83
N ASN A 83 -16.37 9.81 6.47
CA ASN A 83 -16.66 8.59 7.21
C ASN A 83 -15.64 7.48 6.82
N PHE A 84 -14.34 7.78 6.98
CA PHE A 84 -13.27 6.84 6.69
C PHE A 84 -13.27 5.71 7.72
N ARG A 85 -13.19 4.48 7.21
CA ARG A 85 -12.94 3.27 7.99
C ARG A 85 -11.78 2.51 7.40
N VAL A 86 -10.94 1.99 8.29
CA VAL A 86 -9.88 1.05 7.93
C VAL A 86 -10.32 -0.35 8.33
N TYR A 87 -10.17 -1.30 7.42
CA TYR A 87 -10.35 -2.73 7.67
C TYR A 87 -9.00 -3.43 7.57
N LEU A 88 -8.69 -4.23 8.60
CA LEU A 88 -7.47 -5.04 8.74
C LEU A 88 -7.86 -6.51 8.86
N GLY A 89 -7.00 -7.44 8.44
CA GLY A 89 -7.33 -8.87 8.43
C GLY A 89 -8.48 -9.22 7.48
N LEU A 90 -8.72 -8.37 6.47
CA LEU A 90 -9.71 -8.56 5.42
C LEU A 90 -9.09 -9.38 4.29
N GLN A 91 -9.81 -10.38 3.78
CA GLN A 91 -9.38 -11.17 2.62
C GLN A 91 -10.20 -10.81 1.37
N THR A 92 -11.51 -10.71 1.51
CA THR A 92 -12.44 -10.42 0.40
C THR A 92 -13.22 -9.14 0.68
N GLN A 93 -13.50 -8.32 -0.34
CA GLN A 93 -14.36 -7.13 -0.14
C GLN A 93 -15.84 -7.50 0.08
N GLN A 94 -16.22 -8.73 -0.24
CA GLN A 94 -17.59 -9.23 -0.14
C GLN A 94 -17.64 -10.51 0.72
N GLY A 95 -18.77 -10.74 1.39
CA GLY A 95 -18.99 -11.93 2.22
C GLY A 95 -18.41 -11.82 3.64
N ILE A 96 -18.35 -12.96 4.32
CA ILE A 96 -17.95 -13.05 5.73
C ILE A 96 -16.43 -13.18 5.83
N ASN A 97 -15.80 -12.28 6.58
CA ASN A 97 -14.37 -12.34 6.90
C ASN A 97 -14.18 -12.51 8.41
N ALA A 98 -13.82 -13.71 8.87
CA ALA A 98 -13.76 -14.05 10.30
C ALA A 98 -12.67 -13.28 11.08
N ASN A 99 -11.60 -12.86 10.41
CA ASN A 99 -10.44 -12.23 11.03
C ASN A 99 -10.44 -10.70 10.94
N THR A 100 -11.51 -10.12 10.39
CA THR A 100 -11.55 -8.70 10.08
C THR A 100 -11.80 -7.85 11.32
N VAL A 101 -10.97 -6.83 11.49
CA VAL A 101 -11.14 -5.78 12.48
C VAL A 101 -11.27 -4.44 11.76
N SER A 102 -12.30 -3.67 12.10
CA SER A 102 -12.48 -2.32 11.57
C SER A 102 -12.23 -1.24 12.63
N ARG A 103 -11.73 -0.10 12.18
CA ARG A 103 -11.53 1.12 13.00
C ARG A 103 -11.94 2.34 12.20
N SER A 104 -12.59 3.30 12.86
CA SER A 104 -12.72 4.65 12.31
C SER A 104 -11.36 5.38 12.36
N VAL A 105 -11.23 6.42 11.56
CA VAL A 105 -10.03 7.26 11.50
C VAL A 105 -10.24 8.50 12.38
N SER A 106 -9.35 8.74 13.35
CA SER A 106 -9.40 9.92 14.22
C SER A 106 -8.65 11.11 13.63
N GLN A 107 -7.60 10.86 12.84
CA GLN A 107 -6.77 11.90 12.26
C GLN A 107 -6.15 11.41 10.95
N ILE A 108 -6.04 12.32 9.98
CA ILE A 108 -5.32 12.12 8.73
C ILE A 108 -4.20 13.15 8.67
N ILE A 109 -2.95 12.71 8.50
CA ILE A 109 -1.78 13.56 8.31
C ILE A 109 -1.30 13.37 6.88
N VAL A 110 -1.46 14.39 6.04
CA VAL A 110 -0.88 14.41 4.69
C VAL A 110 0.53 14.97 4.77
N HIS A 111 1.46 14.45 3.95
CA HIS A 111 2.79 15.02 3.88
C HIS A 111 2.73 16.51 3.51
N PRO A 112 3.41 17.41 4.25
CA PRO A 112 3.26 18.86 4.05
C PRO A 112 3.74 19.34 2.66
N ASN A 113 4.66 18.60 2.04
CA ASN A 113 5.15 18.87 0.69
C ASN A 113 4.46 18.03 -0.40
N TYR A 114 3.33 17.39 -0.11
CA TYR A 114 2.55 16.73 -1.16
C TYR A 114 2.08 17.76 -2.18
N ASN A 115 2.22 17.44 -3.47
CA ASN A 115 1.75 18.29 -4.56
C ASN A 115 0.97 17.47 -5.59
N SER A 116 -0.01 18.09 -6.25
CA SER A 116 -0.81 17.45 -7.29
C SER A 116 -1.08 18.44 -8.42
N PRO A 117 -0.54 18.25 -9.64
CA PRO A 117 0.59 17.40 -10.09
C PRO A 117 1.98 17.96 -9.71
N PRO A 118 3.08 17.16 -9.64
CA PRO A 118 3.27 15.79 -10.17
C PRO A 118 3.05 14.60 -9.21
N ASN A 119 2.27 14.73 -8.11
CA ASN A 119 2.12 13.68 -7.08
C ASN A 119 3.47 13.30 -6.46
N ASP A 120 4.25 14.31 -6.10
CA ASP A 120 5.45 14.13 -5.30
C ASP A 120 5.11 14.13 -3.81
N ASN A 121 5.91 13.43 -3.00
CA ASN A 121 5.65 13.18 -1.58
C ASN A 121 4.25 12.62 -1.30
N ASP A 122 3.81 11.67 -2.13
CA ASP A 122 2.47 11.08 -2.12
C ASP A 122 2.28 10.08 -0.97
N ILE A 123 2.32 10.59 0.26
CA ILE A 123 2.22 9.82 1.50
C ILE A 123 1.31 10.53 2.51
N ALA A 124 0.49 9.75 3.19
CA ALA A 124 -0.37 10.17 4.28
C ALA A 124 -0.40 9.10 5.39
N LEU A 125 -0.71 9.53 6.62
CA LEU A 125 -0.87 8.68 7.78
C LEU A 125 -2.30 8.78 8.30
N PHE A 126 -2.90 7.63 8.58
CA PHE A 126 -4.20 7.51 9.22
C PHE A 126 -3.97 7.06 10.66
N GLN A 127 -4.40 7.88 11.61
CA GLN A 127 -4.51 7.47 13.01
C GLN A 127 -5.84 6.76 13.23
N LEU A 128 -5.78 5.54 13.73
CA LEU A 128 -6.97 4.77 14.10
C LEU A 128 -7.56 5.31 15.41
N SER A 129 -8.88 5.31 15.51
CA SER A 129 -9.62 5.79 16.69
C SER A 129 -9.37 4.99 17.97
N SER A 130 -8.86 3.76 17.85
CA SER A 130 -8.41 2.94 18.97
C SER A 130 -7.38 1.91 18.51
N LEU A 131 -6.60 1.39 19.46
CA LEU A 131 -5.59 0.37 19.20
C LEU A 131 -6.18 -0.89 18.56
N VAL A 132 -5.38 -1.55 17.72
CA VAL A 132 -5.66 -2.89 17.19
C VAL A 132 -4.78 -3.93 17.87
N SER A 133 -5.36 -5.07 18.21
CA SER A 133 -4.62 -6.22 18.75
C SER A 133 -3.98 -6.99 17.61
N PHE A 134 -2.70 -7.35 17.78
CA PHE A 134 -2.02 -8.16 16.78
C PHE A 134 -2.47 -9.62 16.84
N SER A 135 -2.56 -10.25 15.68
CA SER A 135 -2.91 -11.66 15.48
C SER A 135 -2.08 -12.25 14.34
N ASN A 136 -2.34 -13.49 13.93
CA ASN A 136 -1.71 -14.03 12.72
C ASN A 136 -2.18 -13.34 11.43
N TYR A 137 -3.28 -12.57 11.49
CA TYR A 137 -3.90 -11.89 10.35
C TYR A 137 -3.75 -10.36 10.39
N ILE A 138 -3.29 -9.81 11.52
CA ILE A 138 -3.11 -8.37 11.73
C ILE A 138 -1.75 -8.14 12.41
N LYS A 139 -0.77 -7.66 11.65
CA LYS A 139 0.58 -7.34 12.12
C LYS A 139 1.13 -6.15 11.33
N PRO A 140 2.02 -5.34 11.92
CA PRO A 140 2.57 -4.19 11.22
C PRO A 140 3.66 -4.62 10.22
N VAL A 141 3.81 -3.86 9.14
CA VAL A 141 4.99 -3.92 8.27
C VAL A 141 6.14 -3.13 8.90
N CYS A 142 7.38 -3.55 8.68
CA CYS A 142 8.54 -2.76 9.10
C CYS A 142 8.78 -1.60 8.13
N LEU A 143 9.15 -0.44 8.66
CA LEU A 143 9.58 0.70 7.86
C LEU A 143 11.07 0.58 7.53
N ALA A 144 11.43 0.96 6.30
CA ALA A 144 12.83 1.05 5.90
C ALA A 144 13.55 2.15 6.69
N ALA A 145 14.81 1.92 7.04
CA ALA A 145 15.62 2.94 7.71
C ALA A 145 15.77 4.19 6.81
N PRO A 146 15.86 5.40 7.38
CA PRO A 146 16.07 6.62 6.60
C PRO A 146 17.28 6.49 5.67
N GLY A 147 17.07 6.78 4.38
CA GLY A 147 18.14 6.70 3.37
C GLY A 147 18.39 5.30 2.81
N SER A 148 17.58 4.30 3.15
CA SER A 148 17.65 2.97 2.53
C SER A 148 17.51 3.05 1.02
N VAL A 149 18.27 2.20 0.32
CA VAL A 149 18.24 2.05 -1.14
C VAL A 149 17.89 0.61 -1.47
N PHE A 150 16.96 0.42 -2.39
CA PHE A 150 16.57 -0.90 -2.87
C PHE A 150 17.19 -1.17 -4.24
N ALA A 151 17.96 -2.25 -4.34
CA ALA A 151 18.65 -2.60 -5.58
C ALA A 151 17.66 -3.01 -6.68
N ALA A 152 17.91 -2.53 -7.90
CA ALA A 152 17.17 -2.95 -9.08
C ALA A 152 17.31 -4.47 -9.30
N GLY A 153 16.27 -5.11 -9.85
CA GLY A 153 16.20 -6.56 -10.06
C GLY A 153 15.81 -7.37 -8.82
N LYS A 154 15.85 -6.78 -7.61
CA LYS A 154 15.29 -7.43 -6.42
C LYS A 154 13.77 -7.47 -6.51
N ASN A 155 13.17 -8.62 -6.23
CA ASN A 155 11.71 -8.75 -6.22
C ASN A 155 11.08 -8.11 -4.97
N CYS A 156 9.97 -7.42 -5.18
CA CYS A 156 9.05 -6.92 -4.16
C CYS A 156 7.63 -7.43 -4.45
N TRP A 157 6.72 -7.22 -3.50
CA TRP A 157 5.34 -7.67 -3.61
C TRP A 157 4.38 -6.50 -3.70
N ILE A 158 3.35 -6.67 -4.50
CA ILE A 158 2.23 -5.73 -4.63
C ILE A 158 0.97 -6.49 -4.22
N THR A 159 0.17 -5.87 -3.36
CA THR A 159 -1.06 -6.47 -2.85
C THR A 159 -2.19 -5.46 -2.88
N GLY A 160 -3.38 -5.92 -3.27
CA GLY A 160 -4.52 -5.02 -3.38
C GLY A 160 -5.79 -5.66 -3.86
N TRP A 161 -6.86 -4.87 -3.81
CA TRP A 161 -8.17 -5.20 -4.35
C TRP A 161 -8.48 -4.37 -5.60
N GLY A 162 -7.46 -3.75 -6.21
CA GLY A 162 -7.57 -3.03 -7.46
C GLY A 162 -8.00 -3.92 -8.63
N ASN A 163 -8.50 -3.28 -9.68
CA ASN A 163 -9.05 -3.94 -10.87
C ASN A 163 -7.99 -4.76 -11.60
N THR A 164 -8.26 -6.03 -11.92
CA THR A 164 -7.39 -6.81 -12.80
C THR A 164 -7.63 -6.43 -14.26
N GLN A 165 -6.60 -5.84 -14.89
CA GLN A 165 -6.45 -5.61 -16.33
C GLN A 165 -7.41 -4.60 -16.99
N THR A 166 -8.65 -4.42 -16.53
CA THR A 166 -9.61 -3.32 -16.84
C THR A 166 -10.97 -3.51 -16.16
N VAL A 167 -11.24 -4.68 -15.58
CA VAL A 167 -12.52 -5.02 -14.95
C VAL A 167 -12.38 -5.09 -13.44
N PRO A 168 -13.46 -4.79 -12.68
CA PRO A 168 -13.50 -5.09 -11.25
C PRO A 168 -13.12 -6.54 -10.99
N LEU A 169 -12.49 -6.80 -9.84
CA LEU A 169 -12.23 -8.16 -9.40
C LEU A 169 -13.55 -8.98 -9.42
N PRO A 170 -13.52 -10.24 -9.86
CA PRO A 170 -14.67 -11.11 -9.77
C PRO A 170 -15.08 -11.27 -8.30
N SER A 171 -16.38 -11.43 -8.02
CA SER A 171 -16.87 -11.77 -6.68
C SER A 171 -16.16 -13.03 -6.17
N PRO A 172 -15.68 -13.09 -4.92
CA PRO A 172 -15.95 -12.15 -3.81
C PRO A 172 -14.95 -10.99 -3.67
N GLN A 173 -14.17 -10.70 -4.72
CA GLN A 173 -13.11 -9.70 -4.74
C GLN A 173 -12.02 -10.02 -3.72
N THR A 174 -11.39 -11.19 -3.90
CA THR A 174 -10.25 -11.66 -3.09
C THR A 174 -9.04 -10.75 -3.27
N LEU A 175 -8.30 -10.52 -2.19
CA LEU A 175 -7.02 -9.83 -2.21
C LEU A 175 -6.09 -10.50 -3.23
N GLN A 176 -5.48 -9.73 -4.11
CA GLN A 176 -4.50 -10.24 -5.07
C GLN A 176 -3.08 -9.99 -4.57
N GLU A 177 -2.14 -10.85 -4.96
CA GLU A 177 -0.71 -10.68 -4.72
C GLU A 177 0.11 -10.91 -6.00
N VAL A 178 1.11 -10.07 -6.26
CA VAL A 178 2.03 -10.25 -7.37
C VAL A 178 3.46 -9.86 -7.00
N SER A 179 4.42 -10.71 -7.40
CA SER A 179 5.85 -10.43 -7.27
C SER A 179 6.36 -9.76 -8.53
N VAL A 180 7.03 -8.61 -8.38
CA VAL A 180 7.64 -7.86 -9.48
C VAL A 180 9.05 -7.38 -9.10
N PRO A 181 9.98 -7.20 -10.07
CA PRO A 181 11.31 -6.69 -9.78
C PRO A 181 11.29 -5.16 -9.63
N ILE A 182 12.15 -4.64 -8.75
CA ILE A 182 12.43 -3.22 -8.65
C ILE A 182 13.16 -2.75 -9.92
N VAL A 183 12.76 -1.60 -10.45
CA VAL A 183 13.33 -0.94 -11.63
C VAL A 183 14.15 0.25 -11.16
N SER A 184 15.31 0.48 -11.77
CA SER A 184 16.14 1.63 -11.43
C SER A 184 15.40 2.94 -11.74
N ASN A 185 15.60 3.97 -10.90
CA ASN A 185 14.98 5.27 -11.15
C ASN A 185 15.44 5.89 -12.47
N SER A 186 16.66 5.64 -12.93
CA SER A 186 17.14 6.13 -14.22
C SER A 186 16.37 5.51 -15.38
N ASP A 187 16.25 4.17 -15.42
CA ASP A 187 15.51 3.48 -16.49
C ASP A 187 14.04 3.86 -16.45
N CYS A 188 13.50 4.00 -15.23
CA CYS A 188 12.14 4.43 -15.05
C CYS A 188 11.92 5.87 -15.55
N ASN A 189 12.80 6.81 -15.17
CA ASN A 189 12.67 8.21 -15.56
C ASN A 189 12.80 8.40 -17.08
N ASN A 190 13.68 7.64 -17.73
CA ASN A 190 13.82 7.61 -19.18
C ASN A 190 12.53 7.16 -19.87
N ASN A 191 11.85 6.14 -19.32
CA ASN A 191 10.57 5.66 -19.84
C ASN A 191 9.39 6.61 -19.57
N TYR A 192 9.49 7.47 -18.55
CA TYR A 192 8.43 8.39 -18.11
C TYR A 192 8.69 9.85 -18.52
N GLY A 193 9.62 10.10 -19.44
CA GLY A 193 9.85 11.43 -20.01
C GLY A 193 10.37 12.48 -19.02
N GLY A 194 11.06 12.06 -17.95
CA GLY A 194 11.69 12.97 -16.97
C GLY A 194 10.85 13.31 -15.74
N GLY A 195 9.65 12.71 -15.57
CA GLY A 195 8.73 13.01 -14.47
C GLY A 195 8.96 12.27 -13.15
N ILE A 196 10.00 11.43 -13.03
CA ILE A 196 10.29 10.62 -11.84
C ILE A 196 11.28 11.35 -10.93
N THR A 197 10.87 11.62 -9.69
CA THR A 197 11.67 12.33 -8.67
C THR A 197 12.43 11.35 -7.77
N SER A 198 13.33 11.87 -6.93
CA SER A 198 14.12 11.07 -5.97
C SER A 198 13.34 10.52 -4.76
N SER A 199 12.08 10.91 -4.64
CA SER A 199 11.07 10.47 -3.66
C SER A 199 10.17 9.37 -4.23
N MET A 200 10.33 9.01 -5.49
CA MET A 200 9.62 7.92 -6.15
C MET A 200 10.58 6.74 -6.37
N MET A 201 10.03 5.54 -6.42
CA MET A 201 10.72 4.38 -7.00
C MET A 201 9.86 3.76 -8.09
N CYS A 202 10.32 2.66 -8.69
CA CYS A 202 9.61 1.93 -9.72
C CYS A 202 9.81 0.43 -9.53
N ALA A 203 8.80 -0.36 -9.90
CA ALA A 203 8.83 -1.82 -9.89
C ALA A 203 7.92 -2.33 -11.01
N GLY A 204 8.24 -3.47 -11.60
CA GLY A 204 7.49 -4.06 -12.72
C GLY A 204 8.35 -4.76 -13.76
N LEU A 205 7.70 -5.52 -14.63
CA LEU A 205 8.36 -6.16 -15.78
C LEU A 205 8.43 -5.20 -16.96
N THR A 206 9.59 -5.14 -17.63
CA THR A 206 9.81 -4.32 -18.85
C THR A 206 8.94 -4.79 -20.02
N GLN A 207 8.60 -6.08 -20.08
CA GLN A 207 7.78 -6.71 -21.13
C GLN A 207 6.26 -6.61 -20.86
N GLY A 208 5.84 -6.09 -19.70
CA GLY A 208 4.44 -6.12 -19.25
C GLY A 208 3.98 -7.47 -18.70
N GLY A 209 2.67 -7.65 -18.51
CA GLY A 209 2.05 -8.93 -18.13
C GLY A 209 1.86 -9.22 -16.64
N LYS A 210 2.60 -8.57 -15.75
CA LYS A 210 2.39 -8.60 -14.28
C LYS A 210 2.50 -7.18 -13.71
N ASP A 211 1.36 -6.63 -13.29
CA ASP A 211 1.21 -5.23 -12.87
C ASP A 211 0.05 -5.10 -11.87
N SER A 212 0.08 -4.04 -11.06
CA SER A 212 -1.04 -3.44 -10.32
C SER A 212 -2.21 -2.98 -11.23
N CYS A 213 -2.07 -3.14 -12.55
CA CYS A 213 -3.08 -3.32 -13.61
C CYS A 213 -3.39 -2.16 -14.59
N GLN A 214 -3.82 -2.61 -15.78
CA GLN A 214 -3.97 -1.98 -17.11
C GLN A 214 -2.79 -2.22 -18.06
N ALA A 215 -2.90 -3.30 -18.84
CA ALA A 215 -2.18 -3.43 -20.09
C ALA A 215 -2.75 -2.39 -21.08
N ARG A 216 -1.90 -1.44 -21.47
CA ARG A 216 -2.11 -0.45 -22.56
C ARG A 216 -2.96 0.77 -22.22
N THR A 217 -2.64 1.51 -21.16
CA THR A 217 -2.58 2.99 -21.14
C THR A 217 -2.25 3.46 -19.73
N TRP A 218 -1.36 4.44 -19.62
CA TRP A 218 -0.76 4.88 -18.36
C TRP A 218 -1.75 5.64 -17.46
N LYS A 219 -2.15 5.06 -16.32
CA LYS A 219 -2.86 5.75 -15.24
C LYS A 219 -2.33 5.34 -13.86
N VAL A 220 -2.47 6.26 -12.91
CA VAL A 220 -2.06 6.16 -11.49
C VAL A 220 -2.81 5.01 -10.83
N LEU A 221 -2.08 4.16 -10.12
CA LEU A 221 -2.58 2.97 -9.45
C LEU A 221 -2.92 3.30 -8.00
N HIS A 222 -4.05 2.77 -7.52
CA HIS A 222 -4.59 2.94 -6.17
C HIS A 222 -4.14 1.84 -5.19
N ASP A 223 -3.26 0.93 -5.64
CA ASP A 223 -2.81 -0.23 -4.89
C ASP A 223 -1.55 0.05 -4.07
N TRP A 224 -1.42 -0.66 -2.93
CA TRP A 224 -0.41 -0.40 -1.91
C TRP A 224 0.74 -1.40 -2.00
N TYR A 225 1.92 -0.91 -1.66
CA TYR A 225 3.19 -1.60 -1.83
C TYR A 225 3.86 -1.83 -0.48
N VAL A 226 4.50 -3.00 -0.31
CA VAL A 226 5.37 -3.36 0.81
C VAL A 226 6.69 -3.93 0.30
#